data_AF-A0A968TDJ0-F1
#
_entry.id   AF-A0A968TDJ0-F1
#
_cell.length_a   1.000
_cell.length_b   1.000
_cell.length_c   1.000
_cell.angle_alpha   90.00
_cell.angle_beta   90.00
_cell.angle_gamma   90.00
#
_symmetry.space_group_name_H-M   'P 1'
#
loop_
_entity.id
_entity.type
_entity.pdbx_description
1 polymer ?
#
loop_
_entity_poly.entity_id
_entity_poly.type
_entity_poly.pdbx_seq_one_letter_code
_entity_poly.pdbx_strand_id
1 'polypeptide(L)'
;MSQKASLLSAIAGTNRGLLATEHDQTVILAAIAQLESLNPTPQPVQAAALLAGDWRLLYTTSRELLGINRIPVVQLGAIYQCIRTTDERVYNLAEIVGVPFLEGLVCVTAQYEPVSERRLTVKFERSIIGLQRLLGYQSPREMIHQLEAGKKFPPVDFGIPARDRQGWIDVTYLDSDLRINRGNEGSVFVLTKAV
;
A
#
# COMPACT_ATOMS: atom_id res chain seq x y z
N MET A 1 27.27 5.24 1.69
CA MET A 1 25.93 4.84 1.18
C MET A 1 24.95 5.95 1.50
N SER A 2 24.02 6.30 0.59
CA SER A 2 22.94 7.24 0.92
C SER A 2 22.00 6.63 1.98
N GLN A 3 21.32 7.45 2.79
CA GLN A 3 20.38 6.94 3.81
C GLN A 3 19.27 6.07 3.19
N LYS A 4 18.80 6.43 1.99
CA LYS A 4 17.87 5.62 1.19
C LYS A 4 18.46 4.24 0.88
N ALA A 5 19.72 4.15 0.44
CA ALA A 5 20.38 2.87 0.17
C ALA A 5 20.51 2.01 1.43
N SER A 6 20.83 2.62 2.59
CA SER A 6 20.87 1.93 3.88
C SER A 6 19.51 1.33 4.26
N LEU A 7 18.42 2.09 4.09
CA LEU A 7 17.06 1.60 4.33
C LEU A 7 16.71 0.43 3.41
N LEU A 8 16.96 0.57 2.10
CA LEU A 8 16.66 -0.46 1.12
C LEU A 8 17.46 -1.75 1.39
N SER A 9 18.73 -1.61 1.80
CA SER A 9 19.56 -2.74 2.20
C SER A 9 19.05 -3.43 3.47
N ALA A 10 18.54 -2.68 4.45
CA ALA A 10 17.98 -3.25 5.68
C ALA A 10 16.65 -3.98 5.43
N ILE A 11 15.86 -3.52 4.46
CA ILE A 11 14.60 -4.17 4.06
C ILE A 11 14.84 -5.41 3.18
N ALA A 12 15.96 -5.46 2.45
CA ALA A 12 16.26 -6.56 1.55
C ALA A 12 16.24 -7.92 2.28
N GLY A 13 15.56 -8.90 1.70
CA GLY A 13 15.45 -10.24 2.29
C GLY A 13 14.36 -10.40 3.37
N THR A 14 13.76 -9.32 3.87
CA THR A 14 12.70 -9.41 4.89
C THR A 14 11.34 -9.87 4.34
N ASN A 15 11.21 -10.06 3.03
CA ASN A 15 9.96 -10.40 2.34
C ASN A 15 8.78 -9.49 2.75
N ARG A 16 8.95 -8.18 2.55
CA ARG A 16 7.99 -7.11 2.94
C ARG A 16 7.75 -6.97 4.44
N GLY A 17 8.58 -7.57 5.27
CA GLY A 17 8.45 -7.61 6.73
C GLY A 17 8.00 -8.97 7.28
N LEU A 18 7.63 -9.94 6.43
CA LEU A 18 7.22 -11.29 6.87
C LEU A 18 8.33 -12.06 7.58
N LEU A 19 9.58 -11.84 7.18
CA LEU A 19 10.77 -12.51 7.70
C LEU A 19 11.61 -11.62 8.61
N ALA A 20 11.14 -10.39 8.91
CA ALA A 20 11.88 -9.47 9.77
C ALA A 20 11.85 -9.93 11.22
N THR A 21 13.03 -10.03 11.85
CA THR A 21 13.17 -10.24 13.30
C THR A 21 12.92 -8.94 14.08
N GLU A 22 12.80 -9.02 15.40
CA GLU A 22 12.72 -7.81 16.26
C GLU A 22 13.97 -6.92 16.12
N HIS A 23 15.14 -7.54 15.90
CA HIS A 23 16.37 -6.82 15.64
C HIS A 23 16.30 -6.10 14.28
N ASP A 24 15.89 -6.79 13.22
CA ASP A 24 15.72 -6.19 11.89
C ASP A 24 14.72 -5.04 11.94
N GLN A 25 13.59 -5.23 12.60
CA GLN A 25 12.57 -4.21 12.76
C GLN A 25 13.15 -2.96 13.46
N THR A 26 13.97 -3.14 14.50
CA THR A 26 14.64 -2.04 15.19
C THR A 26 15.56 -1.27 14.24
N VAL A 27 16.40 -1.98 13.48
CA VAL A 27 17.34 -1.39 12.50
C VAL A 27 16.59 -0.65 11.39
N ILE A 28 15.54 -1.26 10.84
CA ILE A 28 14.72 -0.68 9.76
C ILE A 28 13.98 0.57 10.26
N LEU A 29 13.35 0.53 11.43
CA LEU A 29 12.65 1.69 11.98
C LEU A 29 13.60 2.86 12.29
N ALA A 30 14.82 2.58 12.74
CA ALA A 30 15.85 3.60 12.91
C ALA A 30 16.28 4.23 11.57
N ALA A 31 16.45 3.40 10.53
CA ALA A 31 16.76 3.89 9.18
C ALA A 31 15.62 4.72 8.58
N ILE A 32 14.36 4.31 8.81
CA ILE A 32 13.16 5.06 8.43
C ILE A 32 13.15 6.44 9.10
N ALA A 33 13.35 6.49 10.43
CA ALA A 33 13.33 7.75 11.17
C ALA A 33 14.42 8.72 10.70
N GLN A 34 15.62 8.22 10.38
CA GLN A 34 16.67 9.05 9.78
C GLN A 34 16.25 9.61 8.43
N LEU A 35 15.66 8.78 7.56
CA LEU A 35 15.23 9.22 6.23
C LEU A 35 14.06 10.22 6.30
N GLU A 36 13.09 10.00 7.19
CA GLU A 36 11.98 10.94 7.45
C GLU A 36 12.49 12.33 7.90
N SER A 37 13.58 12.38 8.66
CA SER A 37 14.21 13.66 9.07
C SER A 37 14.83 14.44 7.90
N LEU A 38 15.14 13.75 6.81
CA LEU A 38 15.69 14.31 5.58
C LEU A 38 14.65 14.35 4.44
N ASN A 39 13.36 14.35 4.76
CA ASN A 39 12.30 14.38 3.76
C ASN A 39 12.47 15.61 2.82
N PRO A 40 12.71 15.41 1.51
CA PRO A 40 12.91 16.53 0.59
C PRO A 40 11.60 17.26 0.24
N THR A 41 10.44 16.69 0.63
CA THR A 41 9.12 17.27 0.38
C THR A 41 8.42 17.57 1.70
N PRO A 42 8.59 18.77 2.31
CA PRO A 42 8.05 19.09 3.64
C PRO A 42 6.52 19.02 3.76
N GLN A 43 5.81 19.29 2.66
CA GLN A 43 4.34 19.26 2.53
C GLN A 43 3.91 18.21 1.49
N PRO A 44 4.11 16.90 1.78
CA PRO A 44 3.95 15.85 0.79
C PRO A 44 2.51 15.72 0.25
N VAL A 45 1.50 16.07 1.05
CA VAL A 45 0.11 16.06 0.62
C VAL A 45 -0.19 17.12 -0.45
N GLN A 46 0.53 18.24 -0.43
CA GLN A 46 0.37 19.31 -1.42
C GLN A 46 1.19 19.05 -2.70
N ALA A 47 2.19 18.18 -2.63
CA ALA A 47 3.02 17.78 -3.76
C ALA A 47 2.31 16.74 -4.65
N ALA A 48 1.13 17.09 -5.18
CA ALA A 48 0.23 16.18 -5.89
C ALA A 48 0.91 15.42 -7.05
N ALA A 49 1.80 16.08 -7.80
CA ALA A 49 2.54 15.45 -8.90
C ALA A 49 3.52 14.35 -8.44
N LEU A 50 4.12 14.51 -7.25
CA LEU A 50 4.99 13.50 -6.66
C LEU A 50 4.16 12.37 -6.05
N LEU A 51 3.11 12.73 -5.30
CA LEU A 51 2.24 11.79 -4.58
C LEU A 51 1.45 10.88 -5.51
N ALA A 52 0.97 11.41 -6.65
CA ALA A 52 0.27 10.65 -7.66
C ALA A 52 1.15 9.56 -8.28
N GLY A 53 0.54 8.41 -8.51
CA GLY A 53 1.18 7.28 -9.18
C GLY A 53 0.86 5.95 -8.53
N ASP A 54 1.43 4.91 -9.11
CA ASP A 54 1.27 3.54 -8.66
C ASP A 54 2.45 3.19 -7.76
N TRP A 55 2.18 2.87 -6.49
CA TRP A 55 3.23 2.62 -5.51
C TRP A 55 3.24 1.15 -5.11
N ARG A 56 4.38 0.48 -5.22
CA ARG A 56 4.56 -0.91 -4.76
C ARG A 56 5.14 -0.95 -3.35
N LEU A 57 4.56 -1.74 -2.48
CA LEU A 57 5.05 -1.95 -1.11
C LEU A 57 6.37 -2.72 -1.11
N LEU A 58 7.37 -2.15 -0.43
CA LEU A 58 8.66 -2.80 -0.16
C LEU A 58 8.73 -3.40 1.24
N TYR A 59 8.12 -2.73 2.23
CA TYR A 59 8.14 -3.15 3.63
C TYR A 59 6.93 -2.62 4.39
N THR A 60 6.39 -3.40 5.32
CA THR A 60 5.41 -2.92 6.29
C THR A 60 5.55 -3.59 7.65
N THR A 61 5.09 -2.91 8.71
CA THR A 61 4.85 -3.49 10.04
C THR A 61 3.37 -3.81 10.29
N SER A 62 2.50 -3.67 9.28
CA SER A 62 1.06 -3.92 9.40
C SER A 62 0.76 -5.38 9.73
N ARG A 63 0.19 -5.61 10.91
CA ARG A 63 -0.22 -6.96 11.36
C ARG A 63 -1.35 -7.53 10.53
N GLU A 64 -2.25 -6.69 10.02
CA GLU A 64 -3.35 -7.10 9.15
C GLU A 64 -2.81 -7.67 7.84
N LEU A 65 -1.95 -6.91 7.13
CA LEU A 65 -1.37 -7.35 5.86
C LEU A 65 -0.46 -8.57 6.03
N LEU A 66 0.45 -8.53 7.02
CA LEU A 66 1.35 -9.66 7.28
C LEU A 66 0.61 -10.91 7.81
N GLY A 67 -0.56 -10.71 8.43
CA GLY A 67 -1.42 -11.77 8.93
C GLY A 67 -2.00 -12.67 7.85
N ILE A 68 -2.06 -12.23 6.59
CA ILE A 68 -2.52 -13.04 5.44
C ILE A 68 -1.72 -14.34 5.31
N ASN A 69 -0.42 -14.29 5.62
CA ASN A 69 0.47 -15.45 5.54
C ASN A 69 0.22 -16.51 6.64
N ARG A 70 -0.74 -16.28 7.55
CA ARG A 70 -1.20 -17.28 8.53
C ARG A 70 -2.22 -18.25 7.95
N ILE A 71 -2.83 -17.92 6.80
CA ILE A 71 -3.78 -18.80 6.12
C ILE A 71 -2.98 -19.92 5.44
N PRO A 72 -3.26 -21.21 5.73
CA PRO A 72 -2.55 -22.31 5.10
C PRO A 72 -2.62 -22.23 3.58
N VAL A 73 -1.51 -22.57 2.90
CA VAL A 73 -1.43 -22.67 1.43
C VAL A 73 -1.53 -21.31 0.70
N VAL A 74 -1.56 -20.21 1.44
CA VAL A 74 -1.64 -18.84 0.91
C VAL A 74 -0.45 -18.02 1.35
N GLN A 75 0.10 -17.24 0.42
CA GLN A 75 1.18 -16.29 0.65
C GLN A 75 0.82 -14.90 0.15
N LEU A 76 1.36 -13.90 0.84
CA LEU A 76 1.21 -12.51 0.42
C LEU A 76 2.08 -12.22 -0.81
N GLY A 77 1.43 -11.84 -1.90
CA GLY A 77 2.07 -11.43 -3.15
C GLY A 77 2.51 -9.97 -3.15
N ALA A 78 2.54 -9.35 -4.32
CA ALA A 78 2.81 -7.93 -4.42
C ALA A 78 1.62 -7.10 -3.90
N ILE A 79 1.94 -6.00 -3.21
CA ILE A 79 0.96 -5.03 -2.75
C ILE A 79 1.23 -3.71 -3.45
N TYR A 80 0.18 -3.10 -3.96
CA TYR A 80 0.18 -1.83 -4.65
C TYR A 80 -0.78 -0.87 -3.96
N GLN A 81 -0.39 0.39 -3.89
CA GLN A 81 -1.24 1.50 -3.49
C GLN A 81 -1.15 2.57 -4.58
N CYS A 82 -2.23 2.75 -5.31
CA CYS A 82 -2.26 3.64 -6.46
C CYS A 82 -3.06 4.87 -6.08
N ILE A 83 -2.41 6.03 -6.17
CA ILE A 83 -2.99 7.31 -5.77
C ILE A 83 -3.31 8.11 -7.02
N ARG A 84 -4.53 8.62 -7.06
CA ARG A 84 -5.04 9.54 -8.06
C ARG A 84 -5.40 10.83 -7.35
N THR A 85 -4.71 11.92 -7.69
CA THR A 85 -4.88 13.22 -7.04
C THR A 85 -5.95 14.07 -7.69
N THR A 86 -6.37 13.71 -8.90
CA THR A 86 -7.40 14.44 -9.67
C THR A 86 -8.82 14.19 -9.16
N ASP A 87 -9.09 12.99 -8.65
CA ASP A 87 -10.39 12.53 -8.14
C ASP A 87 -10.32 12.10 -6.66
N GLU A 88 -9.18 12.37 -6.01
CA GLU A 88 -8.93 12.10 -4.60
C GLU A 88 -9.17 10.63 -4.23
N ARG A 89 -8.75 9.70 -5.10
CA ARG A 89 -8.91 8.26 -4.92
C ARG A 89 -7.59 7.57 -4.57
N VAL A 90 -7.72 6.53 -3.76
CA VAL A 90 -6.67 5.55 -3.51
C VAL A 90 -7.19 4.13 -3.74
N TYR A 91 -6.41 3.35 -4.46
CA TYR A 91 -6.67 1.94 -4.74
C TYR A 91 -5.58 1.12 -4.07
N ASN A 92 -5.96 0.32 -3.07
CA ASN A 92 -5.07 -0.66 -2.47
C ASN A 92 -5.32 -2.00 -3.14
N LEU A 93 -4.28 -2.65 -3.62
CA LEU A 93 -4.36 -3.93 -4.31
C LEU A 93 -3.33 -4.88 -3.70
N ALA A 94 -3.78 -6.04 -3.25
CA ALA A 94 -2.93 -7.10 -2.71
C ALA A 94 -3.13 -8.36 -3.54
N GLU A 95 -2.06 -8.82 -4.16
CA GLU A 95 -2.02 -10.13 -4.78
C GLU A 95 -1.86 -11.20 -3.71
N ILE A 96 -2.52 -12.33 -3.92
CA ILE A 96 -2.45 -13.49 -3.06
C ILE A 96 -1.93 -14.65 -3.89
N VAL A 97 -0.79 -15.22 -3.48
CA VAL A 97 -0.18 -16.37 -4.13
C VAL A 97 -0.69 -17.62 -3.43
N GLY A 98 -1.44 -18.46 -4.13
CA GLY A 98 -1.91 -19.76 -3.64
C GLY A 98 -1.19 -20.93 -4.30
N VAL A 99 -1.72 -22.15 -4.12
CA VAL A 99 -1.42 -23.26 -5.04
C VAL A 99 -1.81 -22.89 -6.48
N PRO A 100 -1.22 -23.54 -7.50
CA PRO A 100 -1.57 -23.28 -8.89
C PRO A 100 -3.08 -23.21 -9.09
N PHE A 101 -3.54 -22.22 -9.85
CA PHE A 101 -4.96 -21.94 -10.14
C PHE A 101 -5.76 -21.26 -9.02
N LEU A 102 -5.18 -21.06 -7.82
CA LEU A 102 -5.82 -20.35 -6.70
C LEU A 102 -5.13 -19.01 -6.40
N GLU A 103 -4.67 -18.30 -7.43
CA GLU A 103 -4.15 -16.95 -7.29
C GLU A 103 -5.30 -15.98 -6.99
N GLY A 104 -5.22 -15.30 -5.85
CA GLY A 104 -6.23 -14.37 -5.37
C GLY A 104 -5.85 -12.91 -5.61
N LEU A 105 -6.86 -12.05 -5.53
CA LEU A 105 -6.73 -10.61 -5.57
C LEU A 105 -7.68 -10.00 -4.55
N VAL A 106 -7.13 -9.09 -3.74
CA VAL A 106 -7.91 -8.17 -2.92
C VAL A 106 -7.68 -6.77 -3.46
N CYS A 107 -8.75 -6.06 -3.78
CA CYS A 107 -8.69 -4.66 -4.18
C CYS A 107 -9.67 -3.83 -3.36
N VAL A 108 -9.18 -2.77 -2.74
CA VAL A 108 -9.97 -1.84 -1.93
C VAL A 108 -9.87 -0.45 -2.54
N THR A 109 -11.02 0.12 -2.87
CA THR A 109 -11.15 1.51 -3.32
C THR A 109 -11.55 2.39 -2.15
N ALA A 110 -10.85 3.51 -1.99
CA ALA A 110 -11.19 4.54 -1.02
C ALA A 110 -11.10 5.92 -1.65
N GLN A 111 -11.92 6.84 -1.15
CA GLN A 111 -11.71 8.27 -1.31
C GLN A 111 -10.78 8.75 -0.18
N TYR A 112 -9.97 9.77 -0.41
CA TYR A 112 -9.16 10.38 0.64
C TYR A 112 -9.39 11.89 0.70
N GLU A 113 -9.15 12.49 1.87
CA GLU A 113 -9.24 13.93 2.05
C GLU A 113 -7.96 14.45 2.74
N PRO A 114 -7.28 15.47 2.18
CA PRO A 114 -6.22 16.19 2.87
C PRO A 114 -6.72 16.86 4.15
N VAL A 115 -6.14 16.54 5.30
CA VAL A 115 -6.48 17.21 6.58
C VAL A 115 -5.30 17.98 7.19
N SER A 116 -4.08 17.72 6.73
CA SER A 116 -2.90 18.52 7.07
C SER A 116 -1.84 18.43 5.97
N GLU A 117 -0.70 19.07 6.17
CA GLU A 117 0.45 18.99 5.26
C GLU A 117 0.97 17.57 5.03
N ARG A 118 0.71 16.65 5.97
CA ARG A 118 1.18 15.26 5.94
C ARG A 118 0.07 14.23 6.03
N ARG A 119 -1.12 14.58 6.55
CA ARG A 119 -2.19 13.64 6.84
C ARG A 119 -3.26 13.61 5.77
N LEU A 120 -3.61 12.40 5.36
CA LEU A 120 -4.78 12.07 4.56
C LEU A 120 -5.73 11.22 5.41
N THR A 121 -6.99 11.61 5.52
CA THR A 121 -8.05 10.70 5.97
C THR A 121 -8.48 9.84 4.78
N VAL A 122 -8.79 8.57 5.02
CA VAL A 122 -9.26 7.64 3.99
C VAL A 122 -10.64 7.14 4.35
N LYS A 123 -11.50 7.08 3.35
CA LYS A 123 -12.86 6.59 3.42
C LYS A 123 -13.02 5.42 2.46
N PHE A 124 -12.98 4.21 2.98
CA PHE A 124 -13.12 2.99 2.20
C PHE A 124 -14.54 2.87 1.65
N GLU A 125 -14.67 2.64 0.34
CA GLU A 125 -15.96 2.60 -0.35
C GLU A 125 -16.35 1.17 -0.71
N ARG A 126 -15.40 0.44 -1.29
CA ARG A 126 -15.62 -0.80 -2.03
C ARG A 126 -14.46 -1.75 -1.83
N SER A 127 -14.76 -3.03 -1.64
CA SER A 127 -13.78 -4.12 -1.56
C SER A 127 -14.13 -5.20 -2.58
N ILE A 128 -13.13 -5.67 -3.32
CA ILE A 128 -13.24 -6.73 -4.30
C ILE A 128 -12.29 -7.85 -3.89
N ILE A 129 -12.82 -9.06 -3.73
CA ILE A 129 -12.04 -10.22 -3.29
C ILE A 129 -12.38 -11.41 -4.16
N GLY A 130 -11.44 -11.86 -5.01
CA GLY A 130 -11.71 -12.97 -5.91
C GLY A 130 -10.45 -13.59 -6.49
N LEU A 131 -10.62 -14.62 -7.32
CA LEU A 131 -9.53 -15.25 -8.04
C LEU A 131 -9.09 -14.37 -9.21
N GLN A 132 -7.78 -14.18 -9.40
CA GLN A 132 -7.20 -13.35 -10.46
C GLN A 132 -7.75 -13.74 -11.83
N ARG A 133 -7.84 -15.04 -12.12
CA ARG A 133 -8.35 -15.58 -13.39
C ARG A 133 -9.81 -15.23 -13.64
N LEU A 134 -10.65 -15.27 -12.60
CA LEU A 134 -12.08 -14.95 -12.70
C LEU A 134 -12.32 -13.45 -12.82
N LEU A 135 -11.44 -12.65 -12.21
CA LEU A 135 -11.46 -11.19 -12.31
C LEU A 135 -10.90 -10.68 -13.64
N GLY A 136 -10.25 -11.54 -14.43
CA GLY A 136 -9.52 -11.13 -15.63
C GLY A 136 -8.33 -10.22 -15.31
N TYR A 137 -7.71 -10.44 -14.14
CA TYR A 137 -6.58 -9.65 -13.67
C TYR A 137 -5.34 -9.90 -14.53
N GLN A 138 -4.78 -8.83 -15.08
CA GLN A 138 -3.56 -8.87 -15.91
C GLN A 138 -2.42 -8.05 -15.29
N SER A 139 -2.75 -6.88 -14.75
CA SER A 139 -1.80 -6.00 -14.06
C SER A 139 -2.55 -5.07 -13.11
N PRO A 140 -1.86 -4.47 -12.11
CA PRO A 140 -2.47 -3.46 -11.24
C PRO A 140 -3.07 -2.30 -12.05
N ARG A 141 -2.33 -1.82 -13.05
CA ARG A 141 -2.73 -0.68 -13.90
C ARG A 141 -4.03 -0.95 -14.65
N GLU A 142 -4.16 -2.13 -15.27
CA GLU A 142 -5.37 -2.51 -15.99
C GLU A 142 -6.56 -2.69 -15.03
N MET A 143 -6.34 -3.30 -13.86
CA MET A 143 -7.38 -3.42 -12.84
C MET A 143 -7.89 -2.05 -12.39
N ILE A 144 -6.99 -1.10 -12.13
CA ILE A 144 -7.36 0.25 -11.71
C ILE A 144 -8.10 0.98 -12.81
N HIS A 145 -7.65 0.88 -14.06
CA HIS A 145 -8.35 1.47 -15.21
C HIS A 145 -9.79 0.93 -15.33
N GLN A 146 -10.00 -0.37 -15.11
CA GLN A 146 -11.34 -0.95 -15.07
C GLN A 146 -12.20 -0.40 -13.92
N LEU A 147 -11.60 -0.16 -12.75
CA LEU A 147 -12.30 0.44 -11.60
C LEU A 147 -12.66 1.91 -11.83
N GLU A 148 -11.73 2.68 -12.41
CA GLU A 148 -11.94 4.08 -12.83
C GLU A 148 -13.05 4.17 -13.89
N ALA A 149 -13.13 3.19 -14.79
CA ALA A 149 -14.22 3.06 -15.77
C ALA A 149 -15.57 2.60 -15.16
N GLY A 150 -15.62 2.38 -13.83
CA GLY A 150 -16.85 2.00 -13.13
C GLY A 150 -17.24 0.53 -13.25
N LYS A 151 -16.34 -0.35 -13.73
CA LYS A 151 -16.63 -1.79 -13.86
C LYS A 151 -16.98 -2.39 -12.50
N LYS A 152 -18.06 -3.17 -12.47
CA LYS A 152 -18.51 -3.95 -11.31
C LYS A 152 -18.03 -5.39 -11.41
N PHE A 153 -17.78 -6.03 -10.27
CA PHE A 153 -17.31 -7.41 -10.21
C PHE A 153 -18.23 -8.29 -9.33
N PRO A 154 -19.55 -8.36 -9.60
CA PRO A 154 -20.41 -9.27 -8.84
C PRO A 154 -20.02 -10.73 -9.09
N PRO A 155 -20.17 -11.63 -8.10
CA PRO A 155 -20.65 -11.41 -6.73
C PRO A 155 -19.53 -11.08 -5.73
N VAL A 156 -18.33 -10.75 -6.20
CA VAL A 156 -17.11 -10.57 -5.39
C VAL A 156 -16.81 -9.11 -5.05
N ASP A 157 -17.84 -8.26 -5.13
CA ASP A 157 -17.76 -6.81 -5.07
C ASP A 157 -18.70 -6.30 -3.98
N PHE A 158 -18.09 -5.84 -2.90
CA PHE A 158 -18.75 -5.57 -1.63
C PHE A 158 -18.63 -4.10 -1.25
N GLY A 159 -19.74 -3.50 -0.83
CA GLY A 159 -19.71 -2.20 -0.15
C GLY A 159 -19.16 -2.35 1.27
N ILE A 160 -18.25 -1.48 1.68
CA ILE A 160 -17.68 -1.51 3.03
C ILE A 160 -18.63 -0.80 4.00
N PRO A 161 -19.03 -1.45 5.12
CA PRO A 161 -20.00 -0.88 6.07
C PRO A 161 -19.41 0.30 6.84
N ALA A 162 -20.26 1.27 7.21
CA ALA A 162 -19.85 2.58 7.75
C ALA A 162 -18.88 2.55 8.94
N ARG A 163 -18.98 1.53 9.81
CA ARG A 163 -18.09 1.34 10.97
C ARG A 163 -16.62 1.07 10.58
N ASP A 164 -16.40 0.44 9.43
CA ASP A 164 -15.08 -0.01 8.95
C ASP A 164 -14.56 0.93 7.85
N ARG A 165 -15.23 2.07 7.61
CA ARG A 165 -14.94 2.96 6.49
C ARG A 165 -13.78 3.92 6.73
N GLN A 166 -13.37 4.17 7.97
CA GLN A 166 -12.50 5.31 8.26
C GLN A 166 -11.10 4.88 8.69
N GLY A 167 -10.09 5.54 8.12
CA GLY A 167 -8.70 5.45 8.54
C GLY A 167 -7.98 6.76 8.26
N TRP A 168 -6.70 6.82 8.61
CA TRP A 168 -5.82 7.91 8.19
C TRP A 168 -4.43 7.38 7.92
N ILE A 169 -3.71 8.08 7.04
CA ILE A 169 -2.31 7.86 6.76
C ILE A 169 -1.56 9.19 6.85
N ASP A 170 -0.40 9.18 7.48
CA ASP A 170 0.57 10.27 7.43
C ASP A 170 1.63 9.94 6.39
N VAL A 171 1.77 10.76 5.36
CA VAL A 171 2.90 10.70 4.43
C VAL A 171 4.07 11.44 5.10
N THR A 172 5.06 10.69 5.55
CA THR A 172 6.18 11.22 6.37
C THR A 172 7.47 11.41 5.57
N TYR A 173 7.57 10.75 4.41
CA TYR A 173 8.63 10.94 3.43
C TYR A 173 8.05 10.81 2.02
N LEU A 174 8.44 11.71 1.12
CA LEU A 174 8.07 11.63 -0.29
C LEU A 174 9.18 12.20 -1.17
N ASP A 175 9.61 11.41 -2.14
CA ASP A 175 10.42 11.89 -3.26
C ASP A 175 9.98 11.24 -4.59
N SER A 176 10.83 11.29 -5.61
CA SER A 176 10.52 10.82 -6.97
C SER A 176 10.18 9.33 -7.06
N ASP A 177 10.73 8.50 -6.17
CA ASP A 177 10.76 7.04 -6.31
C ASP A 177 10.49 6.29 -5.00
N LEU A 178 10.46 6.98 -3.85
CA LEU A 178 10.20 6.40 -2.54
C LEU A 178 9.17 7.24 -1.77
N ARG A 179 8.28 6.53 -1.07
CA ARG A 179 7.29 7.11 -0.16
C ARG A 179 7.24 6.30 1.13
N ILE A 180 7.17 7.00 2.26
CA ILE A 180 6.96 6.37 3.57
C ILE A 180 5.66 6.91 4.15
N ASN A 181 4.80 5.99 4.57
CA ASN A 181 3.55 6.31 5.24
C ASN A 181 3.51 5.69 6.64
N ARG A 182 2.80 6.36 7.55
CA ARG A 182 2.40 5.82 8.85
C ARG A 182 0.88 5.73 8.94
N GLY A 183 0.37 4.54 9.25
CA GLY A 183 -1.07 4.27 9.37
C GLY A 183 -1.61 4.51 10.79
N ASN A 184 -2.93 4.57 10.88
CA ASN A 184 -3.70 4.75 12.11
C ASN A 184 -3.42 3.74 13.23
N GLU A 185 -2.97 2.53 12.88
CA GLU A 185 -2.62 1.48 13.86
C GLU A 185 -1.12 1.49 14.25
N GLY A 186 -0.41 2.58 13.97
CA GLY A 186 1.05 2.66 14.20
C GLY A 186 1.88 1.84 13.21
N SER A 187 1.25 1.35 12.14
CA SER A 187 1.92 0.62 11.06
C SER A 187 2.75 1.56 10.21
N VAL A 188 3.90 1.09 9.72
CA VAL A 188 4.73 1.81 8.75
C VAL A 188 4.65 1.12 7.40
N PHE A 189 4.71 1.88 6.32
CA PHE A 189 4.71 1.39 4.96
C PHE A 189 5.82 2.10 4.18
N VAL A 190 6.76 1.34 3.65
CA VAL A 190 7.78 1.84 2.72
C VAL A 190 7.40 1.40 1.33
N LEU A 191 7.17 2.35 0.43
CA LEU A 191 6.73 2.09 -0.93
C LEU A 191 7.70 2.68 -1.94
N THR A 192 7.83 2.03 -3.08
CA THR A 192 8.55 2.54 -4.24
C THR A 192 7.60 2.81 -5.40
N LYS A 193 7.91 3.80 -6.23
CA LYS A 193 7.10 4.11 -7.41
C LYS A 193 7.24 2.96 -8.43
N ALA A 194 6.13 2.32 -8.77
CA ALA A 194 6.07 1.33 -9.83
C ALA A 194 6.03 2.07 -11.18
N VAL A 195 6.84 1.60 -12.13
CA VAL A 195 6.98 2.17 -13.49
C VAL A 195 5.68 1.99 -14.28
#